data_AF-A0A350PHH4-F1
#
_entry.id   AF-A0A350PHH4-F1
#
_cell.length_a   1.000
_cell.length_b   1.000
_cell.length_c   1.000
_cell.angle_alpha   90.00
_cell.angle_beta   90.00
_cell.angle_gamma   90.00
#
_symmetry.space_group_name_H-M   'P 1'
#
loop_
_entity.id
_entity.type
_entity.pdbx_description
1 polymer ?
#
loop_
_entity_poly.entity_id
_entity_poly.type
_entity_poly.pdbx_seq_one_letter_code
_entity_poly.pdbx_strand_id
1 'polypeptide(L)'
;MYALKRFDININFPEDGLTVSCEVEDLGNSKFRLLEHPIFATQVKYGDIILANFESKEKLKFQKVIEASEFEMLDFLLSKEICESEKFKELLNTMTENDIFWQQDFGGLFCFFVKPNQVQKTKQLILSIN
;
A
#
# COMPACT_ATOMS: atom_id res chain seq x y z
N MET A 1 15.50 15.02 17.80
CA MET A 1 14.40 14.13 17.37
C MET A 1 13.58 14.92 16.38
N TYR A 2 13.81 14.74 15.07
CA TYR A 2 13.02 15.42 14.04
C TYR A 2 11.65 14.76 14.00
N ALA A 3 10.57 15.55 14.05
CA ALA A 3 9.23 15.01 13.85
C ALA A 3 9.16 14.40 12.45
N LEU A 4 8.83 13.11 12.37
CA LEU A 4 8.60 12.43 11.10
C LEU A 4 7.40 13.10 10.43
N LYS A 5 7.61 13.64 9.22
CA LYS A 5 6.57 14.37 8.49
C LYS A 5 5.87 13.41 7.54
N ARG A 6 4.58 13.20 7.76
CA ARG A 6 3.69 12.46 6.85
C ARG A 6 2.96 13.42 5.91
N PHE A 7 2.81 13.04 4.66
CA PHE A 7 2.08 13.83 3.67
C PHE A 7 1.77 13.00 2.41
N ASP A 8 0.72 13.41 1.70
CA ASP A 8 0.41 12.91 0.37
C ASP A 8 1.32 13.55 -0.67
N ILE A 9 1.81 12.74 -1.62
CA ILE A 9 2.62 13.23 -2.72
C ILE A 9 2.46 12.38 -3.98
N ASN A 10 2.59 13.01 -5.15
CA ASN A 10 2.67 12.29 -6.41
C ASN A 10 4.05 11.67 -6.57
N ILE A 11 4.12 10.36 -6.79
CA ILE A 11 5.36 9.64 -7.07
C ILE A 11 5.33 9.19 -8.53
N ASN A 12 6.31 9.65 -9.29
CA ASN A 12 6.56 9.22 -10.66
C ASN A 12 7.45 7.97 -10.63
N PHE A 13 6.97 6.90 -11.25
CA PHE A 13 7.66 5.64 -11.50
C PHE A 13 7.96 5.56 -13.01
N PRO A 14 9.15 5.99 -13.46
CA PRO A 14 9.43 6.13 -14.89
C PRO A 14 9.41 4.81 -15.65
N GLU A 15 9.86 3.71 -15.03
CA GLU A 15 9.88 2.38 -15.66
C GLU A 15 8.46 1.80 -15.85
N ASP A 16 7.53 2.15 -14.96
CA ASP A 16 6.13 1.77 -15.07
C ASP A 16 5.32 2.75 -15.95
N GLY A 17 5.92 3.86 -16.38
CA GLY A 17 5.21 4.93 -17.10
C GLY A 17 4.08 5.55 -16.28
N LEU A 18 4.21 5.55 -14.95
CA LEU A 18 3.13 5.77 -14.00
C LEU A 18 3.43 6.98 -13.09
N THR A 19 2.40 7.74 -12.72
CA THR A 19 2.47 8.68 -11.59
C THR A 19 1.24 8.48 -10.74
N VAL A 20 1.44 8.22 -9.44
CA VAL A 20 0.36 7.94 -8.48
C VAL A 20 0.54 8.76 -7.22
N SER A 21 -0.58 9.16 -6.61
CA SER A 21 -0.58 9.76 -5.28
C SER A 21 -0.39 8.66 -4.24
N CYS A 22 0.41 8.94 -3.22
CA CYS A 22 0.67 8.01 -2.13
C CYS A 22 0.98 8.80 -0.85
N GLU A 23 0.41 8.40 0.28
CA GLU A 23 0.86 8.87 1.58
C GLU A 23 2.27 8.32 1.87
N VAL A 24 3.18 9.20 2.27
CA VAL A 24 4.56 8.84 2.64
C VAL A 24 4.98 9.44 3.97
N GLU A 25 5.93 8.78 4.62
CA GLU A 25 6.67 9.32 5.77
C GLU A 25 8.09 9.70 5.34
N ASP A 26 8.46 10.97 5.53
CA ASP A 26 9.81 11.46 5.25
C ASP A 26 10.79 11.04 6.37
N LEU A 27 11.79 10.25 5.99
CA LEU A 27 12.85 9.75 6.86
C LEU A 27 14.14 10.58 6.74
N GLY A 28 14.11 11.65 5.95
CA GLY A 28 15.25 12.50 5.62
C GLY A 28 16.17 11.90 4.55
N ASN A 29 17.07 12.72 4.02
CA ASN A 29 18.08 12.31 3.02
C ASN A 29 17.46 11.63 1.77
N SER A 30 16.36 12.20 1.25
CA SER A 30 15.64 11.67 0.08
C SER A 30 15.03 10.27 0.29
N LYS A 31 14.82 9.86 1.55
CA LYS A 31 14.22 8.57 1.91
C LYS A 31 12.79 8.74 2.36
N PHE A 32 11.91 7.92 1.83
CA PHE A 32 10.49 7.96 2.14
C PHE A 32 10.00 6.55 2.40
N ARG A 33 9.25 6.34 3.48
CA ARG A 33 8.50 5.10 3.70
C ARG A 33 7.13 5.24 3.06
N LEU A 34 6.72 4.25 2.27
CA LEU A 34 5.39 4.19 1.70
C LEU A 34 4.37 3.80 2.78
N LEU A 35 3.41 4.69 3.03
CA LEU A 35 2.30 4.45 3.97
C LEU A 35 1.01 4.03 3.25
N GLU A 36 1.00 4.09 1.93
CA GLU A 36 -0.01 3.48 1.05
C GLU A 36 0.66 2.58 0.02
N HIS A 37 -0.12 1.75 -0.67
CA HIS A 37 0.38 0.98 -1.81
C HIS A 37 0.22 1.80 -3.11
N PRO A 38 1.31 2.09 -3.84
CA PRO A 38 1.22 2.76 -5.13
C PRO A 38 0.61 1.82 -6.18
N ILE A 39 -0.69 1.97 -6.44
CA ILE A 39 -1.43 1.08 -7.34
C ILE A 39 -0.79 0.98 -8.72
N PHE A 40 -0.66 -0.25 -9.24
CA PHE A 40 -0.01 -0.60 -10.51
C PHE A 40 1.51 -0.37 -10.58
N ALA A 41 2.15 0.20 -9.55
CA ALA A 41 3.61 0.22 -9.51
C ALA A 41 4.12 -1.20 -9.29
N THR A 42 5.00 -1.67 -10.18
CA THR A 42 5.52 -3.06 -10.10
C THR A 42 6.77 -3.17 -9.23
N GLN A 43 7.40 -2.03 -8.94
CA GLN A 43 8.71 -1.95 -8.30
C GLN A 43 8.66 -1.79 -6.77
N VAL A 44 7.49 -1.45 -6.23
CA VAL A 44 7.33 -1.05 -4.83
C VAL A 44 6.02 -1.55 -4.25
N LYS A 45 5.97 -1.69 -2.93
CA LYS A 45 4.75 -2.01 -2.19
C LYS A 45 4.67 -1.24 -0.87
N TYR A 46 3.52 -1.32 -0.23
CA TYR A 46 3.32 -0.75 1.10
C TYR A 46 4.45 -1.15 2.08
N GLY A 47 4.87 -0.17 2.89
CA GLY A 47 5.91 -0.33 3.89
C GLY A 47 7.35 -0.25 3.37
N ASP A 48 7.56 -0.31 2.05
CA ASP A 48 8.91 -0.16 1.49
C ASP A 48 9.49 1.22 1.84
N ILE A 49 10.81 1.27 2.03
CA ILE A 49 11.54 2.53 2.06
C ILE A 49 12.17 2.74 0.69
N ILE A 50 11.79 3.84 0.05
CA ILE A 50 12.26 4.24 -1.27
C ILE A 50 13.25 5.39 -1.16
N LEU A 51 14.17 5.44 -2.13
CA LEU A 51 14.94 6.63 -2.44
C LEU A 51 14.20 7.37 -3.57
N ALA A 52 13.88 8.64 -3.34
CA ALA A 52 13.21 9.47 -4.33
C ALA A 52 13.68 10.93 -4.21
N ASN A 53 13.69 11.65 -5.33
CA ASN A 53 14.03 13.08 -5.34
C ASN A 53 12.82 13.91 -5.72
N PHE A 54 12.67 15.09 -5.11
CA PHE A 54 11.66 16.05 -5.53
C PHE A 54 11.94 16.53 -6.96
N GLU A 55 11.00 16.30 -7.87
CA GLU A 55 10.95 17.00 -9.18
C GLU A 55 10.31 18.39 -9.00
N SER A 56 9.37 18.51 -8.05
CA SER A 56 8.71 19.76 -7.66
C SER A 56 8.27 19.67 -6.19
N LYS A 57 7.60 20.71 -5.66
CA LYS A 57 7.07 20.70 -4.28
C LYS A 57 6.03 19.60 -4.01
N GLU A 58 5.38 19.09 -5.06
CA GLU A 58 4.23 18.17 -4.96
C GLU A 58 4.49 16.86 -5.71
N LYS A 59 5.74 16.62 -6.14
CA LYS A 59 6.09 15.48 -6.96
C LYS A 59 7.48 14.94 -6.65
N LEU A 60 7.55 13.63 -6.39
CA LEU A 60 8.75 12.84 -6.29
C LEU A 60 9.00 12.06 -7.58
N LYS A 61 10.26 11.84 -7.91
CA LYS A 61 10.72 10.82 -8.86
C LYS A 61 11.31 9.66 -8.09
N PHE A 62 10.69 8.49 -8.21
CA PHE A 62 11.21 7.25 -7.70
C PHE A 62 12.58 6.93 -8.32
N GLN A 63 13.52 6.44 -7.50
CA GLN A 63 14.81 5.97 -7.97
C GLN A 63 15.02 4.48 -7.74
N LYS A 64 14.74 4.00 -6.52
CA LYS A 64 14.85 2.59 -6.15
C LYS A 64 14.25 2.34 -4.77
N VAL A 65 13.93 1.07 -4.49
CA VAL A 65 13.76 0.57 -3.12
C VAL A 65 15.13 0.48 -2.45
N ILE A 66 15.25 1.02 -1.24
CA ILE A 66 16.46 0.89 -0.41
C ILE A 66 16.26 -0.09 0.75
N GLU A 67 15.02 -0.32 1.16
CA GLU A 67 14.64 -1.34 2.14
C GLU A 67 13.27 -1.89 1.73
N ALA A 68 13.23 -3.18 1.39
CA ALA A 68 11.98 -3.86 1.10
C ALA A 68 11.25 -4.17 2.41
N SER A 69 9.94 -3.99 2.43
CA SER A 69 9.12 -4.34 3.58
C SER A 69 9.04 -5.85 3.77
N GLU A 70 8.85 -6.27 5.02
CA GLU A 70 8.62 -7.69 5.36
C GLU A 70 7.24 -8.20 4.91
N PHE A 71 6.38 -7.33 4.38
CA PHE A 71 5.00 -7.67 4.09
C PHE A 71 4.86 -8.44 2.78
N GLU A 72 4.04 -9.46 2.81
CA GLU A 72 3.49 -10.12 1.62
C GLU A 72 2.22 -9.40 1.20
N MET A 73 2.14 -9.07 -0.08
CA MET A 73 0.96 -8.49 -0.70
C MET A 73 0.08 -9.62 -1.24
N LEU A 74 -1.22 -9.53 -0.97
CA LEU A 74 -2.21 -10.34 -1.66
C LEU A 74 -3.28 -9.43 -2.24
N ASP A 75 -3.62 -9.63 -3.50
CA ASP A 75 -4.62 -8.88 -4.24
C ASP A 75 -5.76 -9.78 -4.73
N PHE A 76 -6.95 -9.18 -4.77
CA PHE A 76 -8.20 -9.82 -5.15
C PHE A 76 -9.02 -8.84 -5.97
N LEU A 77 -9.60 -9.33 -7.07
CA LEU A 77 -10.65 -8.64 -7.78
C LEU A 77 -12.00 -9.10 -7.23
N LEU A 78 -12.69 -8.20 -6.53
CA LEU A 78 -13.96 -8.46 -5.88
C LEU A 78 -15.12 -7.86 -6.70
N SER A 79 -16.26 -8.55 -6.68
CA SER A 79 -17.49 -8.01 -7.28
C SER A 79 -18.02 -6.86 -6.43
N LYS A 80 -18.81 -5.97 -7.06
CA LYS A 80 -19.51 -4.89 -6.34
C LYS A 80 -20.37 -5.42 -5.19
N GLU A 81 -21.09 -6.52 -5.42
CA GLU A 81 -21.96 -7.17 -4.43
C GLU A 81 -21.18 -7.60 -3.18
N ILE A 82 -19.96 -8.12 -3.36
CA ILE A 82 -19.08 -8.49 -2.26
C ILE A 82 -18.60 -7.23 -1.52
N CYS A 83 -18.11 -6.23 -2.24
CA CYS A 83 -17.61 -4.97 -1.67
C CYS A 83 -18.68 -4.20 -0.88
N GLU A 84 -19.95 -4.32 -1.24
CA GLU A 84 -21.07 -3.67 -0.55
C GLU A 84 -21.67 -4.52 0.59
N SER A 85 -21.22 -5.77 0.75
CA SER A 85 -21.75 -6.70 1.74
C SER A 85 -21.32 -6.35 3.17
N GLU A 86 -22.17 -6.69 4.16
CA GLU A 86 -21.82 -6.56 5.58
C GLU A 86 -20.61 -7.44 5.96
N LYS A 87 -20.48 -8.63 5.35
CA LYS A 87 -19.32 -9.51 5.56
C LYS A 87 -18.00 -8.84 5.17
N PHE A 88 -17.98 -8.07 4.08
CA PHE A 88 -16.78 -7.34 3.68
C PHE A 88 -16.47 -6.21 4.66
N LYS A 89 -17.47 -5.48 5.16
CA LYS A 89 -17.27 -4.47 6.21
C LYS A 89 -16.68 -5.10 7.50
N GLU A 90 -17.21 -6.25 7.93
CA GLU A 90 -16.69 -7.01 9.08
C GLU A 90 -15.24 -7.47 8.85
N LEU A 91 -14.90 -7.88 7.63
CA LEU A 91 -13.53 -8.22 7.23
C LEU A 91 -12.60 -7.00 7.39
N LEU A 92 -12.96 -5.84 6.85
CA LEU A 92 -12.14 -4.62 6.92
C LEU A 92 -11.90 -4.19 8.37
N ASN A 93 -12.94 -4.27 9.22
CA ASN A 93 -12.82 -4.00 10.65
C ASN A 93 -11.85 -4.99 11.30
N THR A 94 -12.00 -6.29 11.02
CA THR A 94 -11.11 -7.32 11.55
C THR A 94 -9.65 -7.08 11.14
N MET A 95 -9.39 -6.73 9.87
CA MET A 95 -8.05 -6.43 9.41
C MET A 95 -7.47 -5.21 10.14
N THR A 96 -8.25 -4.14 10.27
CA THR A 96 -7.86 -2.91 10.97
C THR A 96 -7.54 -3.18 12.45
N GLU A 97 -8.37 -3.97 13.14
CA GLU A 97 -8.14 -4.35 14.55
C GLU A 97 -6.90 -5.23 14.75
N ASN A 98 -6.44 -5.91 13.71
CA ASN A 98 -5.24 -6.75 13.74
C ASN A 98 -3.99 -6.04 13.17
N ASP A 99 -4.04 -4.71 13.02
CA ASP A 99 -2.96 -3.90 12.44
C ASP A 99 -2.52 -4.37 11.03
N ILE A 100 -3.48 -4.91 10.26
CA ILE A 100 -3.24 -5.31 8.87
C ILE A 100 -3.59 -4.13 7.97
N PHE A 101 -2.59 -3.65 7.22
CA PHE A 101 -2.84 -2.64 6.20
C PHE A 101 -3.59 -3.25 5.02
N TRP A 102 -4.67 -2.60 4.60
CA TRP A 102 -5.48 -2.97 3.45
C TRP A 102 -5.79 -1.72 2.63
N GLN A 103 -5.99 -1.92 1.33
CA GLN A 103 -6.30 -0.85 0.38
C GLN A 103 -7.33 -1.37 -0.63
N GLN A 104 -8.30 -0.51 -0.95
CA GLN A 104 -9.34 -0.80 -1.93
C GLN A 104 -9.35 0.31 -2.98
N ASP A 105 -8.98 -0.04 -4.20
CA ASP A 105 -8.93 0.86 -5.33
C ASP A 105 -9.98 0.50 -6.37
N PHE A 106 -10.46 1.50 -7.12
CA PHE A 106 -11.43 1.33 -8.20
C PHE A 106 -12.68 0.51 -7.81
N GLY A 107 -13.04 0.52 -6.53
CA GLY A 107 -14.18 -0.21 -5.96
C GLY A 107 -13.99 -1.72 -5.82
N GLY A 108 -13.28 -2.40 -6.73
CA GLY A 108 -13.17 -3.86 -6.73
C GLY A 108 -11.76 -4.41 -6.56
N LEU A 109 -10.72 -3.60 -6.71
CA LEU A 109 -9.34 -4.06 -6.54
C LEU A 109 -8.99 -3.94 -5.06
N PHE A 110 -9.01 -5.06 -4.37
CA PHE A 110 -8.72 -5.13 -2.94
C PHE A 110 -7.37 -5.79 -2.72
N CYS A 111 -6.51 -5.15 -1.93
CA CYS A 111 -5.25 -5.75 -1.50
C CYS A 111 -5.00 -5.53 -0.02
N PHE A 112 -4.15 -6.38 0.56
CA PHE A 112 -3.71 -6.26 1.94
C PHE A 112 -2.30 -6.80 2.09
N PHE A 113 -1.66 -6.36 3.18
CA PHE A 113 -0.24 -6.51 3.43
C PHE A 113 -0.05 -7.12 4.81
N VAL A 114 0.50 -8.33 4.84
CA VAL A 114 0.63 -9.13 6.07
C VAL A 114 2.01 -9.72 6.18
N LYS A 115 2.44 -10.06 7.40
CA LYS A 115 3.71 -10.76 7.56
C LYS A 115 3.63 -12.17 6.95
N PRO A 116 4.76 -12.79 6.53
CA PRO A 116 4.76 -14.08 5.84
C PRO A 116 4.05 -15.19 6.65
N ASN A 117 4.14 -15.15 7.98
CA ASN A 117 3.49 -16.10 8.88
C ASN A 117 1.96 -15.92 8.99
N GLN A 118 1.39 -14.83 8.50
CA GLN A 118 -0.05 -14.52 8.54
C GLN A 118 -0.75 -14.82 7.20
N VAL A 119 -0.01 -14.97 6.10
CA VAL A 119 -0.53 -15.13 4.73
C VAL A 119 -1.65 -16.15 4.62
N GLN A 120 -1.42 -17.38 5.09
CA GLN A 120 -2.39 -18.47 4.92
C GLN A 120 -3.67 -18.23 5.71
N LYS A 121 -3.56 -17.69 6.93
CA LYS A 121 -4.71 -17.38 7.80
C LYS A 121 -5.55 -16.26 7.17
N THR A 122 -4.91 -15.19 6.72
CA THR A 122 -5.63 -14.04 6.14
C THR A 122 -6.25 -14.37 4.78
N LYS A 123 -5.59 -15.21 3.98
CA LYS A 123 -6.16 -15.72 2.72
C LYS A 123 -7.45 -16.50 2.95
N GLN A 124 -7.51 -17.34 3.98
CA GLN A 124 -8.73 -18.09 4.33
C GLN A 124 -9.88 -17.16 4.76
N LEU A 125 -9.57 -16.06 5.45
CA LEU A 125 -10.56 -15.08 5.88
C LEU A 125 -11.29 -14.46 4.68
N ILE A 126 -10.58 -14.12 3.60
CA ILE A 126 -11.18 -13.55 2.39
C ILE A 126 -11.98 -14.57 1.60
N LEU A 127 -11.47 -15.80 1.49
CA LEU A 127 -12.20 -16.88 0.83
C LEU A 127 -13.51 -17.24 1.55
N SER A 128 -13.70 -16.79 2.80
CA SER A 128 -14.96 -17.00 3.53
C SER A 128 -16.06 -15.99 3.20
N ILE A 129 -15.70 -14.88 2.54
CA ILE A 129 -16.64 -13.82 2.13
C ILE A 129 -16.95 -13.82 0.63
N ASN A 130 -16.09 -14.45 -0.18
CA ASN A 130 -16.33 -14.78 -1.59
C ASN A 130 -17.31 -15.95 -1.73
#